data_AF-A0AAD5E313-F1
#
_entry.id   AF-A0AAD5E313-F1
#
_cell.length_a   1.000
_cell.length_b   1.000
_cell.length_c   1.000
_cell.angle_alpha   90.00
_cell.angle_beta   90.00
_cell.angle_gamma   90.00
#
_symmetry.space_group_name_H-M   'P 1'
#
loop_
_entity.id
_entity.type
_entity.pdbx_description
1 polymer ?
#
loop_
_entity_poly.entity_id
_entity_poly.type
_entity_poly.pdbx_seq_one_letter_code
_entity_poly.pdbx_strand_id
1 'polypeptide(L)'
;MIQAATAAASSSTPFSQPDETLKENLSQMTLDDEIENIDVSQYLEVVDAFSMPSMQYDYHRKGFVQSSEKPSLLSTSDAKGDIYRDRFNLIRQRVLRNDSFLPPSLQIIDSDSYLKITPIKSLIGHDNEQFLLLGMLTQIEEGKVYLEDNDAHVELDLSRCKSTVGLFTDNCFILVEGVYGDDHIFHVDELGLPPPESRQKTTSVFGHIDFLGLPPLNIEESVLLREEKMNTNISFVIISDLWLDQPKILRAFRQVLEGYSRTIVPLAFILSGNFVSQPLMFSGTESTKYRESFNLLADTIAEFPNLASHSYFIFVPGANDPWAGNTLPRPPVPDFFTARLRQKVKRAIFTSNPARIKYCTQEIVVFREDLLNRLRRNTLIQGDNPQDDRDLTKPLIRTIVDQAHLCPLPLSIRPIYCAYDHALRLYPMPDVLILADRCDNYSTNYEGCHCINPGSFPNSDLNWTTYYPAIRDSERCALPST
;
A
#
# COMPACT_ATOMS: atom_id res chain seq x y z
N MET A 1 -41.05 -11.92 -37.01
CA MET A 1 -40.85 -10.93 -35.92
C MET A 1 -39.53 -11.29 -35.23
N ILE A 2 -38.43 -11.10 -35.95
CA ILE A 2 -37.35 -10.11 -35.69
C ILE A 2 -36.64 -10.37 -34.36
N GLN A 3 -35.61 -11.23 -34.44
CA GLN A 3 -34.44 -11.23 -33.58
C GLN A 3 -33.69 -9.91 -33.76
N ALA A 4 -33.26 -9.28 -32.65
CA ALA A 4 -32.29 -8.19 -32.67
C ALA A 4 -31.00 -8.69 -32.02
N ALA A 5 -30.01 -8.96 -32.88
CA ALA A 5 -28.63 -9.15 -32.49
C ALA A 5 -28.05 -7.79 -32.05
N THR A 6 -27.57 -7.69 -30.82
CA THR A 6 -26.71 -6.59 -30.38
C THR A 6 -25.29 -6.89 -30.82
N ALA A 7 -24.91 -6.37 -31.98
CA ALA A 7 -23.51 -6.27 -32.39
C ALA A 7 -22.81 -5.26 -31.47
N ALA A 8 -21.95 -5.76 -30.57
CA ALA A 8 -20.96 -4.93 -29.90
C ALA A 8 -19.96 -4.47 -30.96
N ALA A 9 -19.92 -3.16 -31.24
CA ALA A 9 -18.92 -2.58 -32.10
C ALA A 9 -17.55 -2.74 -31.42
N SER A 10 -16.70 -3.60 -31.97
CA SER A 10 -15.29 -3.74 -31.64
C SER A 10 -14.56 -2.44 -32.01
N SER A 11 -14.56 -1.46 -31.10
CA SER A 11 -13.60 -0.36 -31.17
C SER A 11 -12.25 -0.92 -30.74
N SER A 12 -11.31 -1.07 -31.67
CA SER A 12 -9.92 -1.43 -31.36
C SER A 12 -9.39 -0.49 -30.29
N THR A 13 -9.13 -1.00 -29.08
CA THR A 13 -8.46 -0.22 -28.05
C THR A 13 -6.97 -0.17 -28.40
N PRO A 14 -6.21 0.86 -27.99
CA PRO A 14 -4.75 0.88 -28.18
C PRO A 14 -4.05 -0.25 -27.39
N PHE A 15 -4.79 -0.97 -26.54
CA PHE A 15 -4.32 -2.08 -25.71
C PHE A 15 -4.59 -3.45 -26.34
N SER A 16 -5.52 -3.56 -27.28
CA SER A 16 -5.70 -4.77 -28.08
C SER A 16 -4.58 -4.85 -29.13
N GLN A 17 -3.81 -5.94 -29.14
CA GLN A 17 -2.83 -6.15 -30.20
C GLN A 17 -3.57 -6.21 -31.57
N PRO A 18 -3.09 -5.52 -32.61
CA PRO A 18 -3.64 -5.70 -33.95
C PRO A 18 -3.30 -7.13 -34.44
N ASP A 19 -4.33 -7.88 -34.85
CA ASP A 19 -4.20 -9.17 -35.54
C ASP A 19 -3.46 -9.00 -36.88
N GLU A 20 -2.13 -8.92 -36.87
CA GLU A 20 -1.33 -8.97 -38.10
C GLU A 20 -1.06 -10.41 -38.58
N THR A 21 -1.39 -11.44 -37.79
CA THR A 21 -1.12 -12.85 -38.14
C THR A 21 -2.25 -13.57 -38.86
N LEU A 22 -3.46 -13.01 -38.93
CA LEU A 22 -4.64 -13.70 -39.50
C LEU A 22 -4.79 -13.62 -41.04
N LYS A 23 -3.81 -13.09 -41.78
CA LYS A 23 -3.87 -13.05 -43.26
C LYS A 23 -2.99 -14.03 -44.01
N GLU A 24 -2.11 -14.76 -43.34
CA GLU A 24 -1.30 -15.79 -43.98
C GLU A 24 -1.18 -17.00 -43.06
N ASN A 25 -2.15 -17.94 -43.12
CA ASN A 25 -1.99 -19.39 -42.94
C ASN A 25 -3.35 -20.07 -42.66
N LEU A 26 -4.16 -20.23 -43.71
CA LEU A 26 -5.31 -21.14 -43.73
C LEU A 26 -4.84 -22.58 -43.93
N SER A 27 -4.17 -23.17 -42.91
CA SER A 27 -3.98 -24.62 -42.83
C SER A 27 -3.21 -25.04 -41.57
N GLN A 28 -3.88 -25.11 -40.42
CA GLN A 28 -3.68 -26.09 -39.35
C GLN A 28 -4.60 -25.70 -38.18
N MET A 29 -5.85 -26.20 -38.19
CA MET A 29 -6.72 -26.11 -37.02
C MET A 29 -6.33 -27.23 -36.06
N THR A 30 -5.63 -26.89 -34.99
CA THR A 30 -5.56 -27.70 -33.76
C THR A 30 -6.60 -27.17 -32.77
N LEU A 31 -7.15 -28.05 -31.94
CA LEU A 31 -8.27 -27.81 -31.00
C LEU A 31 -7.96 -26.85 -29.83
N ASP A 32 -6.88 -26.05 -29.91
CA ASP A 32 -6.40 -25.18 -28.82
C ASP A 32 -6.64 -23.67 -29.05
N ASP A 33 -7.25 -23.27 -30.18
CA ASP A 33 -7.36 -21.86 -30.60
C ASP A 33 -8.71 -21.17 -30.28
N GLU A 34 -9.50 -21.68 -29.33
CA GLU A 34 -10.64 -20.95 -28.75
C GLU A 34 -10.28 -20.26 -27.42
N ILE A 35 -9.04 -19.77 -27.27
CA ILE A 35 -8.77 -18.75 -26.25
C ILE A 35 -9.30 -17.44 -26.83
N GLU A 36 -10.48 -17.02 -26.38
CA GLU A 36 -10.96 -15.64 -26.58
C GLU A 36 -9.78 -14.69 -26.32
N ASN A 37 -9.45 -13.78 -27.24
CA ASN A 37 -8.45 -12.74 -27.00
C ASN A 37 -8.89 -11.91 -25.77
N ILE A 38 -8.34 -12.22 -24.59
CA ILE A 38 -8.69 -11.58 -23.33
C ILE A 38 -8.11 -10.16 -23.33
N ASP A 39 -8.99 -9.16 -23.34
CA ASP A 39 -8.59 -7.76 -23.21
C ASP A 39 -8.21 -7.45 -21.75
N VAL A 40 -6.93 -7.59 -21.42
CA VAL A 40 -6.37 -7.33 -20.08
C VAL A 40 -6.66 -5.91 -19.57
N SER A 41 -6.95 -4.94 -20.46
CA SER A 41 -7.27 -3.56 -20.07
C SER A 41 -8.58 -3.41 -19.31
N GLN A 42 -9.44 -4.45 -19.34
CA GLN A 42 -10.71 -4.50 -18.62
C GLN A 42 -10.56 -4.98 -17.17
N TYR A 43 -9.44 -5.62 -16.83
CA TYR A 43 -9.20 -6.19 -15.49
C TYR A 43 -8.47 -5.21 -14.58
N LEU A 44 -8.87 -3.94 -14.62
CA LEU A 44 -8.41 -2.88 -13.71
C LEU A 44 -9.58 -2.47 -12.81
N GLU A 45 -9.47 -2.80 -11.53
CA GLU A 45 -10.45 -2.46 -10.50
C GLU A 45 -9.81 -1.58 -9.43
N VAL A 46 -10.49 -0.51 -9.05
CA VAL A 46 -10.03 0.42 -7.99
C VAL A 46 -10.92 0.25 -6.77
N VAL A 47 -10.32 -0.17 -5.66
CA VAL A 47 -10.99 -0.46 -4.40
C VAL A 47 -10.77 0.70 -3.43
N ASP A 48 -11.88 1.24 -2.94
CA ASP A 48 -11.90 2.28 -1.91
C ASP A 48 -11.72 1.65 -0.52
N ALA A 49 -10.98 2.32 0.36
CA ALA A 49 -10.69 1.88 1.72
C ALA A 49 -11.96 1.69 2.55
N PHE A 50 -13.02 2.46 2.28
CA PHE A 50 -14.29 2.35 2.98
C PHE A 50 -15.18 1.21 2.46
N SER A 51 -14.87 0.65 1.27
CA SER A 51 -15.60 -0.51 0.72
C SER A 51 -14.97 -1.86 1.07
N MET A 52 -13.74 -1.87 1.60
CA MET A 52 -13.04 -3.11 1.93
C MET A 52 -13.73 -3.90 3.06
N PRO A 53 -13.83 -5.24 2.94
CA PRO A 53 -14.39 -6.09 3.98
C PRO A 53 -13.49 -6.09 5.23
N SER A 54 -14.11 -6.00 6.40
CA SER A 54 -13.38 -6.08 7.67
C SER A 54 -13.10 -7.54 8.02
N MET A 55 -11.89 -7.99 7.71
CA MET A 55 -11.41 -9.35 7.98
C MET A 55 -10.54 -9.35 9.24
N GLN A 56 -10.90 -10.18 10.23
CA GLN A 56 -10.18 -10.32 11.49
C GLN A 56 -9.61 -11.73 11.61
N TYR A 57 -8.40 -11.86 12.15
CA TYR A 57 -7.78 -13.15 12.35
C TYR A 57 -8.26 -13.78 13.66
N ASP A 58 -8.89 -14.94 13.58
CA ASP A 58 -9.29 -15.74 14.73
C ASP A 58 -8.19 -16.77 15.05
N TYR A 59 -7.54 -16.59 16.20
CA TYR A 59 -6.45 -17.45 16.64
C TYR A 59 -6.91 -18.89 16.94
N HIS A 60 -8.14 -19.08 17.41
CA HIS A 60 -8.68 -20.42 17.70
C HIS A 60 -8.99 -21.19 16.42
N ARG A 61 -9.53 -20.51 15.41
CA ARG A 61 -9.83 -21.11 14.10
C ARG A 61 -8.62 -21.16 13.17
N LYS A 62 -7.55 -20.44 13.50
CA LYS A 62 -6.37 -20.23 12.65
C LYS A 62 -6.73 -19.73 11.23
N GLY A 63 -7.71 -18.83 11.15
CA GLY A 63 -8.23 -18.32 9.89
C GLY A 63 -8.86 -16.95 10.03
N PHE A 64 -9.17 -16.31 8.90
CA PHE A 64 -9.84 -15.02 8.89
C PHE A 64 -11.36 -15.19 8.91
N VAL A 65 -12.01 -14.34 9.70
CA VAL A 65 -13.46 -14.24 9.79
C VAL A 65 -13.86 -12.82 9.43
N GLN A 66 -14.88 -12.68 8.59
CA GLN A 66 -15.45 -11.38 8.29
C GLN A 66 -16.29 -10.90 9.48
N SER A 67 -16.09 -9.64 9.89
CA SER A 67 -16.95 -9.02 10.90
C SER A 67 -18.40 -8.97 10.43
N SER A 68 -19.33 -9.34 11.32
CA SER A 68 -20.76 -9.27 11.06
C SER A 68 -21.29 -7.84 11.02
N GLU A 69 -20.62 -6.91 11.69
CA GLU A 69 -21.03 -5.51 11.78
C GLU A 69 -20.34 -4.68 10.70
N LYS A 70 -21.10 -3.74 10.11
CA LYS A 70 -20.53 -2.79 9.17
C LYS A 70 -19.69 -1.76 9.93
N PRO A 71 -18.46 -1.46 9.47
CA PRO A 71 -17.65 -0.40 10.05
C PRO A 71 -18.40 0.94 10.10
N SER A 72 -18.20 1.68 11.20
CA SER A 72 -18.75 3.03 11.40
C SER A 72 -17.62 4.01 11.67
N LEU A 73 -17.73 5.24 11.15
CA LEU A 73 -16.77 6.31 11.43
C LEU A 73 -16.69 6.67 12.92
N LEU A 74 -17.83 6.57 13.61
CA LEU A 74 -17.95 6.80 15.04
C LEU A 74 -18.18 5.45 15.72
N SER A 75 -17.07 4.75 15.98
CA SER A 75 -17.07 3.43 16.61
C SER A 75 -17.20 3.52 18.13
N THR A 76 -17.40 2.37 18.78
CA THR A 76 -17.35 2.24 20.24
C THR A 76 -15.93 2.42 20.78
N SER A 77 -15.80 2.55 22.10
CA SER A 77 -14.51 2.60 22.78
C SER A 77 -13.69 1.32 22.60
N ASP A 78 -14.38 0.17 22.53
CA ASP A 78 -13.74 -1.15 22.40
C ASP A 78 -12.95 -1.27 21.11
N ALA A 79 -13.48 -0.69 20.03
CA ALA A 79 -12.82 -0.66 18.73
C ALA A 79 -11.41 -0.03 18.78
N LYS A 80 -11.14 0.89 19.73
CA LYS A 80 -9.80 1.47 19.87
C LYS A 80 -8.79 0.45 20.41
N GLY A 81 -9.19 -0.39 21.38
CA GLY A 81 -8.35 -1.48 21.88
C GLY A 81 -8.18 -2.59 20.84
N ASP A 82 -9.23 -2.87 20.08
CA ASP A 82 -9.22 -3.89 19.04
C ASP A 82 -8.22 -3.63 17.91
N ILE A 83 -7.91 -2.35 17.60
CA ILE A 83 -6.87 -2.01 16.62
C ILE A 83 -5.54 -2.69 16.96
N TYR A 84 -5.05 -2.46 18.18
CA TYR A 84 -3.73 -2.93 18.60
C TYR A 84 -3.73 -4.45 18.76
N ARG A 85 -4.82 -5.02 19.27
CA ARG A 85 -5.00 -6.46 19.40
C ARG A 85 -5.03 -7.16 18.03
N ASP A 86 -5.73 -6.60 17.06
CA ASP A 86 -5.78 -7.13 15.70
C ASP A 86 -4.42 -7.07 15.01
N ARG A 87 -3.72 -5.92 15.12
CA ARG A 87 -2.36 -5.76 14.57
C ARG A 87 -1.38 -6.76 15.19
N PHE A 88 -1.41 -6.90 16.53
CA PHE A 88 -0.60 -7.88 17.24
C PHE A 88 -0.89 -9.31 16.78
N ASN A 89 -2.17 -9.70 16.72
CA ASN A 89 -2.57 -11.05 16.31
C ASN A 89 -2.15 -11.37 14.87
N LEU A 90 -2.26 -10.39 13.96
CA LEU A 90 -1.86 -10.53 12.57
C LEU A 90 -0.34 -10.71 12.41
N ILE A 91 0.45 -9.95 13.15
CA ILE A 91 1.91 -10.09 13.15
C ILE A 91 2.31 -11.41 13.82
N ARG A 92 1.72 -11.71 14.98
CA ARG A 92 2.01 -12.95 15.72
C ARG A 92 1.74 -14.20 14.89
N GLN A 93 0.60 -14.29 14.20
CA GLN A 93 0.33 -15.46 13.34
C GLN A 93 1.35 -15.56 12.20
N ARG A 94 1.79 -14.43 11.64
CA ARG A 94 2.79 -14.38 10.57
C ARG A 94 4.14 -14.87 11.05
N VAL A 95 4.58 -14.41 12.22
CA VAL A 95 5.85 -14.84 12.83
C VAL A 95 5.83 -16.33 13.17
N LEU A 96 4.74 -16.83 13.75
CA LEU A 96 4.60 -18.26 14.10
C LEU A 96 4.51 -19.20 12.89
N ARG A 97 4.31 -18.66 11.68
CA ARG A 97 4.34 -19.42 10.42
C ARG A 97 5.71 -19.42 9.75
N ASN A 98 6.65 -18.62 10.24
CA ASN A 98 8.01 -18.58 9.72
C ASN A 98 8.79 -19.82 10.19
N ASP A 99 9.56 -20.42 9.28
CA ASP A 99 10.31 -21.66 9.50
C ASP A 99 11.26 -21.58 10.71
N SER A 100 11.83 -20.41 11.00
CA SER A 100 12.71 -20.19 12.16
C SER A 100 12.01 -20.30 13.52
N PHE A 101 10.68 -20.19 13.55
CA PHE A 101 9.86 -20.19 14.77
C PHE A 101 9.01 -21.46 14.92
N LEU A 102 9.02 -22.32 13.90
CA LEU A 102 8.27 -23.57 13.93
C LEU A 102 9.04 -24.63 14.73
N PRO A 103 8.37 -25.34 15.66
CA PRO A 103 9.03 -26.44 16.36
C PRO A 103 9.34 -27.56 15.36
N PRO A 104 10.53 -28.20 15.44
CA PRO A 104 10.88 -29.31 14.57
C PRO A 104 9.85 -30.45 14.72
N SER A 105 9.42 -31.01 13.59
CA SER A 105 8.53 -32.18 13.59
C SER A 105 9.19 -33.34 14.32
N LEU A 106 8.49 -33.91 15.31
CA LEU A 106 8.84 -35.07 16.16
C LEU A 106 9.84 -36.04 15.52
N GLN A 107 11.15 -35.78 15.64
CA GLN A 107 12.24 -36.75 15.43
C GLN A 107 13.67 -36.22 15.69
N ILE A 108 13.88 -34.91 15.91
CA ILE A 108 15.19 -34.36 16.25
C ILE A 108 15.05 -33.52 17.52
N ILE A 109 15.61 -34.01 18.63
CA ILE A 109 15.69 -33.33 19.93
C ILE A 109 16.91 -32.41 19.88
N ASP A 110 16.80 -31.33 19.12
CA ASP A 110 17.75 -30.23 19.23
C ASP A 110 16.95 -29.01 19.65
N SER A 111 16.92 -28.75 20.95
CA SER A 111 16.18 -27.64 21.56
C SER A 111 16.66 -26.27 21.07
N ASP A 112 17.86 -26.20 20.49
CA ASP A 112 18.48 -24.99 19.94
C ASP A 112 18.10 -24.71 18.48
N SER A 113 17.28 -25.56 17.84
CA SER A 113 17.03 -25.44 16.40
C SER A 113 15.94 -24.44 15.99
N TYR A 114 15.19 -23.88 16.94
CA TYR A 114 14.09 -22.95 16.65
C TYR A 114 13.93 -21.86 17.70
N LEU A 115 13.45 -20.71 17.26
CA LEU A 115 13.25 -19.53 18.10
C LEU A 115 11.88 -19.60 18.78
N LYS A 116 11.87 -19.80 20.10
CA LYS A 116 10.64 -19.89 20.90
C LYS A 116 10.23 -18.52 21.46
N ILE A 117 9.11 -18.00 20.98
CA ILE A 117 8.51 -16.77 21.53
C ILE A 117 7.83 -17.08 22.86
N THR A 118 8.20 -16.33 23.89
CA THR A 118 7.67 -16.47 25.25
C THR A 118 6.72 -15.31 25.57
N PRO A 119 5.51 -15.55 26.11
CA PRO A 119 4.63 -14.49 26.59
C PRO A 119 5.24 -13.77 27.80
N ILE A 120 5.06 -12.45 27.90
CA ILE A 120 5.70 -11.59 28.91
C ILE A 120 5.34 -12.04 30.33
N LYS A 121 4.09 -12.46 30.56
CA LYS A 121 3.64 -12.99 31.86
C LYS A 121 4.41 -14.23 32.36
N SER A 122 5.11 -14.93 31.47
CA SER A 122 5.88 -16.15 31.79
C SER A 122 7.29 -15.84 32.31
N LEU A 123 7.72 -14.58 32.26
CA LEU A 123 9.00 -14.13 32.81
C LEU A 123 9.02 -14.20 34.33
N ILE A 124 7.86 -14.01 34.97
CA ILE A 124 7.73 -13.96 36.43
C ILE A 124 8.16 -15.32 37.01
N GLY A 125 9.22 -15.31 37.82
CA GLY A 125 9.78 -16.50 38.48
C GLY A 125 10.89 -17.20 37.71
N HIS A 126 11.32 -16.64 36.57
CA HIS A 126 12.43 -17.12 35.76
C HIS A 126 13.50 -16.04 35.61
N ASP A 127 14.14 -15.68 36.72
CA ASP A 127 15.16 -14.63 36.76
C ASP A 127 16.48 -15.13 36.15
N ASN A 128 17.20 -14.25 35.46
CA ASN A 128 18.46 -14.50 34.75
C ASN A 128 18.40 -15.55 33.63
N GLU A 129 17.20 -15.82 33.10
CA GLU A 129 17.01 -16.65 31.90
C GLU A 129 16.92 -15.79 30.63
N GLN A 130 17.32 -16.38 29.49
CA GLN A 130 17.27 -15.75 28.18
C GLN A 130 15.92 -16.01 27.51
N PHE A 131 15.30 -14.96 26.98
CA PHE A 131 14.00 -15.04 26.34
C PHE A 131 13.97 -14.31 25.00
N LEU A 132 13.12 -14.80 24.11
CA LEU A 132 12.69 -14.08 22.92
C LEU A 132 11.23 -13.66 23.10
N LEU A 133 10.98 -12.35 23.06
CA LEU A 133 9.68 -11.74 23.27
C LEU A 133 9.18 -11.12 21.97
N LEU A 134 7.87 -11.17 21.76
CA LEU A 134 7.16 -10.42 20.72
C LEU A 134 6.17 -9.49 21.42
N GLY A 135 6.28 -8.18 21.17
CA GLY A 135 5.38 -7.21 21.77
C GLY A 135 5.37 -5.88 21.03
N MET A 136 4.49 -5.00 21.48
CA MET A 136 4.36 -3.62 21.05
C MET A 136 5.28 -2.74 21.88
N LEU A 137 6.09 -1.92 21.22
CA LEU A 137 6.94 -0.93 21.85
C LEU A 137 6.07 0.22 22.36
N THR A 138 6.18 0.59 23.64
CA THR A 138 5.41 1.68 24.23
C THR A 138 6.27 2.59 25.10
N GLN A 139 5.91 3.87 25.17
CA GLN A 139 6.51 4.82 26.11
C GLN A 139 5.44 5.33 27.09
N ILE A 140 5.31 4.65 28.23
CA ILE A 140 4.34 4.98 29.28
C ILE A 140 4.86 6.12 30.17
N GLU A 141 6.14 6.04 30.54
CA GLU A 141 6.84 7.05 31.33
C GLU A 141 7.89 7.75 30.44
N GLU A 142 8.08 9.05 30.65
CA GLU A 142 9.04 9.80 29.84
C GLU A 142 10.47 9.28 30.07
N GLY A 143 11.14 8.94 28.97
CA GLY A 143 12.50 8.37 28.98
C GLY A 143 12.57 6.86 29.25
N LYS A 144 11.46 6.19 29.56
CA LYS A 144 11.43 4.73 29.74
C LYS A 144 10.64 4.03 28.66
N VAL A 145 11.18 2.93 28.17
CA VAL A 145 10.61 2.15 27.08
C VAL A 145 10.11 0.82 27.63
N TYR A 146 8.92 0.43 27.21
CA TYR A 146 8.25 -0.79 27.63
C TYR A 146 7.95 -1.66 26.41
N LEU A 147 7.83 -2.96 26.65
CA LEU A 147 7.28 -3.92 25.70
C LEU A 147 5.95 -4.43 26.25
N GLU A 148 4.89 -4.36 25.45
CA GLU A 148 3.53 -4.76 25.82
C GLU A 148 3.04 -5.91 24.93
N ASP A 149 2.51 -6.97 25.53
CA ASP A 149 1.77 -8.02 24.83
C ASP A 149 0.27 -7.96 25.21
N ASN A 150 -0.51 -8.99 24.88
CA ASN A 150 -1.95 -9.00 25.19
C ASN A 150 -2.27 -9.00 26.70
N ASP A 151 -1.35 -9.46 27.55
CA ASP A 151 -1.63 -9.78 28.95
C ASP A 151 -0.75 -8.99 29.95
N ALA A 152 0.44 -8.54 29.54
CA ALA A 152 1.43 -7.91 30.42
C ALA A 152 2.33 -6.91 29.68
N HIS A 153 3.09 -6.12 30.46
CA HIS A 153 4.16 -5.25 29.97
C HIS A 153 5.42 -5.43 30.82
N VAL A 154 6.58 -5.13 30.24
CA VAL A 154 7.89 -5.17 30.91
C VAL A 154 8.75 -3.98 30.50
N GLU A 155 9.50 -3.41 31.44
CA GLU A 155 10.45 -2.32 31.17
C GLU A 155 11.66 -2.87 30.39
N LEU A 156 12.10 -2.15 29.37
CA LEU A 156 13.25 -2.51 28.55
C LEU A 156 14.47 -1.65 28.91
N ASP A 157 15.58 -2.30 29.23
CA ASP A 157 16.89 -1.65 29.25
C ASP A 157 17.55 -1.81 27.88
N LEU A 158 17.66 -0.70 27.16
CA LEU A 158 18.21 -0.60 25.81
C LEU A 158 19.68 -0.16 25.78
N SER A 159 20.33 -0.03 26.94
CA SER A 159 21.67 0.57 27.06
C SER A 159 22.78 -0.17 26.30
N ARG A 160 22.62 -1.48 26.07
CA ARG A 160 23.59 -2.34 25.36
C ARG A 160 23.01 -3.03 24.11
N CYS A 161 21.80 -2.62 23.73
CA CYS A 161 21.03 -3.27 22.68
C CYS A 161 21.64 -3.03 21.30
N LYS A 162 21.69 -4.08 20.47
CA LYS A 162 21.92 -3.97 19.03
C LYS A 162 20.58 -3.94 18.29
N SER A 163 20.38 -2.96 17.41
CA SER A 163 19.17 -2.87 16.60
C SER A 163 19.40 -3.34 15.16
N THR A 164 18.47 -4.11 14.62
CA THR A 164 18.42 -4.37 13.18
C THR A 164 17.96 -3.14 12.39
N VAL A 165 18.06 -3.17 11.05
CA VAL A 165 17.66 -2.04 10.19
C VAL A 165 16.14 -1.86 10.19
N GLY A 166 15.68 -0.74 10.74
CA GLY A 166 14.28 -0.34 10.80
C GLY A 166 14.10 0.98 11.53
N LEU A 167 12.90 1.57 11.46
CA LEU A 167 12.50 2.73 12.24
C LEU A 167 11.59 2.25 13.38
N PHE A 168 12.15 2.13 14.58
CA PHE A 168 11.43 1.66 15.75
C PHE A 168 10.68 2.81 16.41
N THR A 169 9.39 2.91 16.13
CA THR A 169 8.53 3.99 16.61
C THR A 169 7.64 3.53 17.74
N ASP A 170 7.06 4.46 18.49
CA ASP A 170 6.03 4.14 19.48
C ASP A 170 4.85 3.39 18.83
N ASN A 171 4.36 2.34 19.49
CA ASN A 171 3.40 1.35 19.01
C ASN A 171 3.82 0.48 17.81
N CYS A 172 5.11 0.39 17.47
CA CYS A 172 5.58 -0.64 16.54
C CYS A 172 5.74 -1.98 17.24
N PHE A 173 5.50 -3.08 16.53
CA PHE A 173 5.70 -4.43 17.05
C PHE A 173 7.12 -4.89 16.78
N ILE A 174 7.80 -5.42 17.79
CA ILE A 174 9.20 -5.83 17.70
C ILE A 174 9.42 -7.20 18.31
N LEU A 175 10.46 -7.87 17.83
CA LEU A 175 11.08 -9.01 18.47
C LEU A 175 12.25 -8.51 19.31
N VAL A 176 12.33 -8.98 20.55
CA VAL A 176 13.36 -8.59 21.51
C VAL A 176 13.97 -9.84 22.12
N GLU A 177 15.27 -9.98 21.98
CA GLU A 177 16.07 -11.02 22.63
C GLU A 177 16.88 -10.40 23.77
N GLY A 178 16.89 -11.07 24.91
CA GLY A 178 17.59 -10.57 26.09
C GLY A 178 17.37 -11.42 27.32
N VAL A 179 17.80 -10.88 28.46
CA VAL A 179 17.76 -11.55 29.76
C VAL A 179 16.83 -10.80 30.70
N TYR A 180 15.95 -11.54 31.40
CA TYR A 180 15.12 -10.97 32.45
C TYR A 180 15.92 -10.86 33.75
N GLY A 181 16.22 -9.64 34.20
CA GLY A 181 17.06 -9.38 35.35
C GLY A 181 16.35 -9.52 36.70
N ASP A 182 17.12 -9.70 37.77
CA ASP A 182 16.64 -9.70 39.17
C ASP A 182 15.99 -8.37 39.59
N ASP A 183 16.25 -7.29 38.84
CA ASP A 183 15.66 -5.96 39.01
C ASP A 183 14.27 -5.82 38.37
N HIS A 184 13.73 -6.91 37.81
CA HIS A 184 12.48 -6.99 37.07
C HIS A 184 12.46 -6.17 35.77
N ILE A 185 13.65 -5.84 35.23
CA ILE A 185 13.83 -5.18 33.94
C ILE A 185 14.30 -6.21 32.91
N PHE A 186 13.86 -6.06 31.67
CA PHE A 186 14.34 -6.90 30.58
C PHE A 186 15.54 -6.22 29.90
N HIS A 187 16.74 -6.78 30.11
CA HIS A 187 17.96 -6.27 29.50
C HIS A 187 18.07 -6.79 28.07
N VAL A 188 17.99 -5.89 27.10
CA VAL A 188 17.93 -6.23 25.68
C VAL A 188 19.32 -6.41 25.09
N ASP A 189 19.56 -7.58 24.50
CA ASP A 189 20.77 -7.87 23.73
C ASP A 189 20.58 -7.45 22.26
N GLU A 190 19.48 -7.88 21.64
CA GLU A 190 19.16 -7.58 20.25
C GLU A 190 17.66 -7.29 20.07
N LEU A 191 17.34 -6.32 19.21
CA LEU A 191 15.97 -6.06 18.79
C LEU A 191 15.83 -5.97 17.28
N GLY A 192 14.66 -6.40 16.80
CA GLY A 192 14.36 -6.29 15.38
C GLY A 192 12.89 -6.30 15.03
N LEU A 193 12.63 -5.96 13.77
CA LEU A 193 11.30 -6.02 13.21
C LEU A 193 10.88 -7.48 13.00
N PRO A 194 9.59 -7.81 13.15
CA PRO A 194 9.10 -9.16 12.91
C PRO A 194 9.28 -9.54 11.43
N PRO A 195 9.72 -10.77 11.11
CA PRO A 195 9.98 -11.15 9.73
C PRO A 195 8.73 -11.00 8.86
N PRO A 196 8.86 -10.49 7.62
CA PRO A 196 7.75 -10.39 6.68
C PRO A 196 7.37 -11.76 6.10
N GLU A 197 6.15 -11.87 5.57
CA GLU A 197 5.64 -13.06 4.87
C GLU A 197 5.33 -12.67 3.43
N SER A 198 5.97 -13.34 2.47
CA SER A 198 5.73 -13.07 1.05
C SER A 198 4.28 -13.36 0.67
N ARG A 199 3.79 -12.64 -0.35
CA ARG A 199 2.43 -12.85 -0.90
C ARG A 199 2.17 -14.32 -1.25
N GLN A 200 3.12 -14.98 -1.91
CA GLN A 200 3.00 -16.39 -2.32
C GLN A 200 2.78 -17.34 -1.13
N LYS A 201 3.52 -17.13 -0.02
CA LYS A 201 3.34 -17.90 1.23
C LYS A 201 1.99 -17.61 1.89
N THR A 202 1.50 -16.38 1.77
CA THR A 202 0.16 -16.03 2.28
C THR A 202 -0.93 -16.71 1.45
N THR A 203 -0.87 -16.58 0.12
CA THR A 203 -1.87 -17.11 -0.82
C THR A 203 -1.96 -18.64 -0.78
N SER A 204 -0.86 -19.35 -0.53
CA SER A 204 -0.92 -20.82 -0.41
C SER A 204 -1.78 -21.32 0.76
N VAL A 205 -1.94 -20.50 1.81
CA VAL A 205 -2.75 -20.84 2.99
C VAL A 205 -4.10 -20.14 2.98
N PHE A 206 -4.15 -18.88 2.57
CA PHE A 206 -5.35 -18.03 2.62
C PHE A 206 -5.86 -17.58 1.25
N GLY A 207 -5.49 -18.25 0.16
CA GLY A 207 -5.87 -17.86 -1.20
C GLY A 207 -7.37 -17.92 -1.51
N HIS A 208 -8.15 -18.63 -0.70
CA HIS A 208 -9.62 -18.66 -0.79
C HIS A 208 -10.29 -17.44 -0.15
N ILE A 209 -9.52 -16.57 0.52
CA ILE A 209 -10.00 -15.43 1.27
C ILE A 209 -9.86 -14.17 0.41
N ASP A 210 -10.97 -13.48 0.20
CA ASP A 210 -10.95 -12.18 -0.48
C ASP A 210 -10.86 -11.03 0.53
N PHE A 211 -9.70 -10.37 0.56
CA PHE A 211 -9.43 -9.21 1.39
C PHE A 211 -9.90 -7.89 0.76
N LEU A 212 -10.25 -7.88 -0.53
CA LEU A 212 -10.63 -6.67 -1.27
C LEU A 212 -12.15 -6.51 -1.40
N GLY A 213 -12.91 -7.61 -1.29
CA GLY A 213 -14.36 -7.60 -1.47
C GLY A 213 -14.78 -7.53 -2.94
N LEU A 214 -13.94 -8.03 -3.84
CA LEU A 214 -14.18 -8.04 -5.29
C LEU A 214 -14.86 -9.35 -5.71
N PRO A 215 -15.74 -9.29 -6.73
CA PRO A 215 -16.33 -10.52 -7.26
C PRO A 215 -15.25 -11.45 -7.82
N PRO A 216 -15.45 -12.78 -7.75
CA PRO A 216 -14.54 -13.73 -8.37
C PRO A 216 -14.49 -13.50 -9.88
N LEU A 217 -13.29 -13.59 -10.44
CA LEU A 217 -13.10 -13.52 -11.89
C LEU A 217 -13.48 -14.87 -12.51
N ASN A 218 -14.14 -14.83 -13.68
CA ASN A 218 -14.51 -16.04 -14.44
C ASN A 218 -13.32 -16.66 -15.19
N ILE A 219 -12.10 -16.17 -14.98
CA ILE A 219 -10.89 -16.58 -15.69
C ILE A 219 -9.89 -17.10 -14.67
N GLU A 220 -9.22 -18.20 -15.01
CA GLU A 220 -8.14 -18.76 -14.20
C GLU A 220 -6.99 -17.76 -14.07
N GLU A 221 -6.44 -17.65 -12.86
CA GLU A 221 -5.33 -16.74 -12.55
C GLU A 221 -4.08 -17.05 -13.38
N SER A 222 -3.85 -18.32 -13.74
CA SER A 222 -2.75 -18.77 -14.61
C SER A 222 -2.83 -18.16 -16.02
N VAL A 223 -4.04 -18.06 -16.56
CA VAL A 223 -4.31 -17.46 -17.88
C VAL A 223 -4.13 -15.95 -17.79
N LEU A 224 -4.69 -15.30 -16.76
CA LEU A 224 -4.51 -13.86 -16.53
C LEU A 224 -3.03 -13.48 -16.37
N LEU A 225 -2.25 -14.30 -15.67
CA LEU A 225 -0.81 -14.08 -15.50
C LEU A 225 -0.04 -14.17 -16.82
N ARG A 226 -0.44 -15.09 -17.71
CA ARG A 226 0.16 -15.23 -19.04
C ARG A 226 -0.11 -13.98 -19.88
N GLU A 227 -1.37 -13.55 -19.94
CA GLU A 227 -1.77 -12.37 -20.70
C GLU A 227 -1.18 -11.06 -20.13
N GLU A 228 -1.09 -10.95 -18.81
CA GLU A 228 -0.41 -9.84 -18.12
C GLU A 228 1.04 -9.69 -18.59
N LYS A 229 1.78 -10.81 -18.73
CA LYS A 229 3.18 -10.81 -19.19
C LYS A 229 3.35 -10.56 -20.68
N MET A 230 2.38 -10.98 -21.49
CA MET A 230 2.43 -10.78 -22.94
C MET A 230 2.19 -9.32 -23.34
N ASN A 231 1.41 -8.58 -22.56
CA ASN A 231 1.03 -7.20 -22.86
C ASN A 231 2.04 -6.17 -22.30
N THR A 232 3.24 -6.12 -22.89
CA THR A 232 4.33 -5.20 -22.50
C THR A 232 4.04 -3.72 -22.77
N ASN A 233 3.03 -3.43 -23.59
CA ASN A 233 2.61 -2.07 -23.94
C ASN A 233 1.82 -1.37 -22.81
N ILE A 234 1.43 -2.10 -21.77
CA ILE A 234 0.64 -1.55 -20.67
C ILE A 234 1.57 -0.91 -19.63
N SER A 235 1.24 0.32 -19.26
CA SER A 235 1.98 1.08 -18.26
C SER A 235 1.05 1.91 -17.37
N PHE A 236 1.52 2.17 -16.14
CA PHE A 236 0.88 3.04 -15.15
C PHE A 236 1.78 4.22 -14.85
N VAL A 237 1.29 5.42 -15.10
CA VAL A 237 2.01 6.67 -14.83
C VAL A 237 1.62 7.17 -13.44
N ILE A 238 2.60 7.28 -12.54
CA ILE A 238 2.39 7.62 -11.13
C ILE A 238 2.99 8.99 -10.86
N ILE A 239 2.14 9.94 -10.48
CA ILE A 239 2.53 11.33 -10.16
C ILE A 239 2.00 11.67 -8.77
N SER A 240 2.83 12.30 -7.94
CA SER A 240 2.45 12.78 -6.60
C SER A 240 2.63 14.30 -6.50
N ASP A 241 1.83 14.94 -5.62
CA ASP A 241 1.80 16.39 -5.42
C ASP A 241 1.54 17.20 -6.71
N LEU A 242 0.51 16.81 -7.49
CA LEU A 242 0.11 17.56 -8.68
C LEU A 242 -0.63 18.87 -8.31
N TRP A 243 0.12 19.92 -7.95
CA TRP A 243 -0.41 21.23 -7.55
C TRP A 243 -1.12 21.97 -8.70
N LEU A 244 -2.45 21.84 -8.76
CA LEU A 244 -3.31 22.38 -9.81
C LEU A 244 -3.49 23.90 -9.71
N ASP A 245 -3.17 24.51 -8.57
CA ASP A 245 -3.18 25.96 -8.36
C ASP A 245 -1.98 26.66 -9.00
N GLN A 246 -0.92 25.91 -9.32
CA GLN A 246 0.28 26.46 -9.95
C GLN A 246 0.26 26.29 -11.47
N PRO A 247 0.19 27.39 -12.26
CA PRO A 247 0.15 27.30 -13.71
C PRO A 247 1.38 26.63 -14.33
N LYS A 248 2.55 26.75 -13.69
CA LYS A 248 3.79 26.08 -14.12
C LYS A 248 3.62 24.56 -14.10
N ILE A 249 3.03 24.02 -13.04
CA ILE A 249 2.83 22.59 -12.84
C ILE A 249 1.79 22.04 -13.81
N LEU A 250 0.69 22.76 -14.03
CA LEU A 250 -0.30 22.35 -15.01
C LEU A 250 0.24 22.33 -16.45
N ARG A 251 1.10 23.30 -16.81
CA ARG A 251 1.81 23.30 -18.12
C ARG A 251 2.79 22.14 -18.24
N ALA A 252 3.54 21.84 -17.18
CA ALA A 252 4.42 20.68 -17.14
C ALA A 252 3.62 19.38 -17.31
N PHE A 253 2.51 19.22 -16.59
CA PHE A 253 1.65 18.06 -16.73
C PHE A 253 1.06 17.94 -18.15
N ARG A 254 0.69 19.05 -18.78
CA ARG A 254 0.28 19.06 -20.20
C ARG A 254 1.39 18.52 -21.12
N GLN A 255 2.66 18.85 -20.88
CA GLN A 255 3.78 18.30 -21.65
C GLN A 255 3.95 16.79 -21.44
N VAL A 256 3.72 16.30 -20.21
CA VAL A 256 3.69 14.85 -19.92
C VAL A 256 2.59 14.17 -20.72
N LEU A 257 1.37 14.72 -20.73
CA LEU A 257 0.26 14.20 -21.53
C LEU A 257 0.58 14.22 -23.03
N GLU A 258 1.19 15.30 -23.53
CA GLU A 258 1.62 15.40 -24.92
C GLU A 258 2.66 14.32 -25.29
N GLY A 259 3.60 14.05 -24.39
CA GLY A 259 4.58 12.97 -24.56
C GLY A 259 3.91 11.61 -24.75
N TYR A 260 3.06 11.21 -23.82
CA TYR A 260 2.36 9.92 -23.88
C TYR A 260 1.34 9.83 -25.02
N SER A 261 0.70 10.95 -25.38
CA SER A 261 -0.21 10.97 -26.52
C SER A 261 0.50 10.70 -27.86
N ARG A 262 1.82 10.90 -27.94
CA ARG A 262 2.65 10.69 -29.14
C ARG A 262 3.39 9.35 -29.15
N THR A 263 3.65 8.75 -27.98
CA THR A 263 4.45 7.52 -27.84
C THR A 263 3.56 6.31 -27.60
N ILE A 264 3.18 6.08 -26.35
CA ILE A 264 2.37 4.96 -25.90
C ILE A 264 1.31 5.47 -24.94
N VAL A 265 0.06 5.07 -25.17
CA VAL A 265 -1.04 5.45 -24.30
C VAL A 265 -0.97 4.58 -23.04
N PRO A 266 -0.71 5.15 -21.85
CA PRO A 266 -0.71 4.36 -20.63
C PRO A 266 -2.13 3.91 -20.29
N LEU A 267 -2.26 2.77 -19.62
CA LEU A 267 -3.55 2.26 -19.18
C LEU A 267 -4.12 3.12 -18.05
N ALA A 268 -3.28 3.61 -17.14
CA ALA A 268 -3.72 4.48 -16.04
C ALA A 268 -2.72 5.58 -15.69
N PHE A 269 -3.25 6.74 -15.32
CA PHE A 269 -2.57 7.81 -14.60
C PHE A 269 -3.03 7.78 -13.14
N ILE A 270 -2.13 7.43 -12.23
CA ILE A 270 -2.33 7.46 -10.78
C ILE A 270 -1.83 8.82 -10.29
N LEU A 271 -2.77 9.74 -10.08
CA LEU A 271 -2.52 11.10 -9.63
C LEU A 271 -2.78 11.18 -8.13
N SER A 272 -1.71 11.11 -7.36
CA SER A 272 -1.74 11.30 -5.91
C SER A 272 -1.65 12.79 -5.58
N GLY A 273 -2.46 13.21 -4.62
CA GLY A 273 -2.43 14.57 -4.07
C GLY A 273 -1.07 14.88 -3.43
N ASN A 274 -0.86 16.06 -2.88
CA ASN A 274 -1.83 17.14 -2.73
C ASN A 274 -2.16 17.79 -4.09
N PHE A 275 -3.43 18.13 -4.34
CA PHE A 275 -3.83 18.83 -5.57
C PHE A 275 -3.71 20.36 -5.47
N VAL A 276 -3.39 20.86 -4.29
CA VAL A 276 -3.10 22.28 -4.03
C VAL A 276 -1.81 22.43 -3.24
N SER A 277 -1.05 23.48 -3.57
CA SER A 277 0.26 23.72 -2.95
C SER A 277 0.17 24.09 -1.47
N GLN A 278 -0.90 24.76 -1.06
CA GLN A 278 -1.14 25.18 0.33
C GLN A 278 -2.45 24.58 0.86
N PRO A 279 -2.53 24.26 2.17
CA PRO A 279 -3.77 23.82 2.78
C PRO A 279 -4.81 24.94 2.71
N LEU A 280 -5.99 24.62 2.21
CA LEU A 280 -7.08 25.58 2.07
C LEU A 280 -7.72 25.81 3.44
N MET A 281 -7.88 27.07 3.82
CA MET A 281 -8.71 27.48 4.95
C MET A 281 -10.19 27.39 4.54
N PHE A 282 -11.05 27.05 5.49
CA PHE A 282 -12.49 26.94 5.24
C PHE A 282 -13.11 28.32 4.96
N SER A 283 -13.03 28.76 3.71
CA SER A 283 -13.61 29.98 3.16
C SER A 283 -14.28 29.68 1.83
N GLY A 284 -15.43 30.32 1.57
CA GLY A 284 -16.19 30.11 0.32
C GLY A 284 -15.36 30.39 -0.94
N THR A 285 -14.49 31.41 -0.91
CA THR A 285 -13.64 31.80 -2.04
C THR A 285 -12.52 30.80 -2.35
N GLU A 286 -12.06 30.05 -1.36
CA GLU A 286 -11.02 29.04 -1.52
C GLU A 286 -11.59 27.75 -2.11
N SER A 287 -12.82 27.39 -1.71
CA SER A 287 -13.55 26.26 -2.29
C SER A 287 -13.84 26.45 -3.79
N THR A 288 -14.15 27.68 -4.22
CA THR A 288 -14.38 27.98 -5.64
C THR A 288 -13.10 27.88 -6.45
N LYS A 289 -11.96 28.34 -5.92
CA LYS A 289 -10.65 28.21 -6.56
C LYS A 289 -10.25 26.74 -6.74
N TYR A 290 -10.46 25.91 -5.72
CA TYR A 290 -10.20 24.46 -5.83
C TYR A 290 -11.03 23.82 -6.95
N ARG A 291 -12.32 24.15 -7.04
CA ARG A 291 -13.19 23.70 -8.13
C ARG A 291 -12.70 24.17 -9.50
N GLU A 292 -12.28 25.43 -9.59
CA GLU A 292 -11.73 26.00 -10.84
C GLU A 292 -10.44 25.30 -11.27
N SER A 293 -9.55 24.95 -10.33
CA SER A 293 -8.35 24.16 -10.61
C SER A 293 -8.69 22.78 -11.22
N PHE A 294 -9.68 22.06 -10.70
CA PHE A 294 -10.15 20.81 -11.31
C PHE A 294 -10.82 21.03 -12.68
N ASN A 295 -11.51 22.14 -12.88
CA ASN A 295 -12.07 22.50 -14.19
C ASN A 295 -10.97 22.74 -15.23
N LEU A 296 -9.88 23.43 -14.85
CA LEU A 296 -8.71 23.65 -15.71
C LEU A 296 -8.00 22.33 -16.04
N LEU A 297 -7.88 21.43 -15.06
CA LEU A 297 -7.36 20.09 -15.30
C LEU A 297 -8.24 19.31 -16.29
N ALA A 298 -9.56 19.39 -16.14
CA ALA A 298 -10.50 18.75 -17.06
C ALA A 298 -10.36 19.28 -18.50
N ASP A 299 -10.14 20.58 -18.65
CA ASP A 299 -9.88 21.20 -19.95
C ASP A 299 -8.53 20.73 -20.51
N THR A 300 -7.49 20.64 -19.69
CA THR A 300 -6.14 20.17 -20.09
C THR A 300 -6.16 18.72 -20.56
N ILE A 301 -6.85 17.82 -19.86
CA ILE A 301 -6.95 16.41 -20.27
C ILE A 301 -7.78 16.28 -21.56
N ALA A 302 -8.84 17.08 -21.71
CA ALA A 302 -9.71 17.04 -22.89
C ALA A 302 -9.03 17.48 -24.18
N GLU A 303 -7.89 18.16 -24.11
CA GLU A 303 -7.05 18.48 -25.28
C GLU A 303 -6.38 17.25 -25.91
N PHE A 304 -6.34 16.13 -25.17
CA PHE A 304 -5.79 14.86 -25.64
C PHE A 304 -6.90 13.78 -25.64
N PRO A 305 -7.81 13.78 -26.64
CA PRO A 305 -8.97 12.88 -26.66
C PRO A 305 -8.61 11.41 -26.55
N ASN A 306 -7.47 10.99 -27.13
CA ASN A 306 -7.01 9.60 -27.09
C ASN A 306 -6.70 9.13 -25.66
N LEU A 307 -6.06 9.98 -24.85
CA LEU A 307 -5.81 9.68 -23.44
C LEU A 307 -7.11 9.75 -22.63
N ALA A 308 -7.94 10.77 -22.87
CA ALA A 308 -9.20 10.96 -22.15
C ALA A 308 -10.22 9.83 -22.36
N SER A 309 -10.20 9.16 -23.51
CA SER A 309 -11.09 8.03 -23.82
C SER A 309 -10.58 6.68 -23.36
N HIS A 310 -9.26 6.44 -23.44
CA HIS A 310 -8.68 5.12 -23.23
C HIS A 310 -7.99 4.94 -21.88
N SER A 311 -7.35 5.98 -21.32
CA SER A 311 -6.64 5.88 -20.04
C SER A 311 -7.57 6.10 -18.85
N TYR A 312 -7.34 5.37 -17.76
CA TYR A 312 -7.93 5.64 -16.46
C TYR A 312 -7.20 6.79 -15.77
N PHE A 313 -7.92 7.75 -15.21
CA PHE A 313 -7.35 8.80 -14.36
C PHE A 313 -7.82 8.56 -12.92
N ILE A 314 -6.91 8.04 -12.09
CA ILE A 314 -7.18 7.64 -10.71
C ILE A 314 -6.64 8.74 -9.80
N PHE A 315 -7.54 9.38 -9.05
CA PHE A 315 -7.21 10.48 -8.15
C PHE A 315 -7.24 9.99 -6.71
N VAL A 316 -6.07 10.01 -6.06
CA VAL A 316 -5.89 9.69 -4.64
C VAL A 316 -5.64 10.98 -3.88
N PRO A 317 -6.40 11.32 -2.84
CA PRO A 317 -6.27 12.59 -2.16
C PRO A 317 -5.06 12.69 -1.24
N GLY A 318 -4.57 13.90 -1.05
CA GLY A 318 -3.50 14.21 -0.11
C GLY A 318 -4.00 14.80 1.21
N ALA A 319 -3.06 15.21 2.07
CA ALA A 319 -3.34 15.80 3.37
C ALA A 319 -3.81 17.26 3.30
N ASN A 320 -3.47 18.00 2.23
CA ASN A 320 -3.80 19.41 2.08
C ASN A 320 -5.13 19.63 1.35
N ASP A 321 -5.78 18.57 0.87
CA ASP A 321 -7.06 18.69 0.17
C ASP A 321 -8.18 19.10 1.15
N PRO A 322 -9.08 20.04 0.81
CA PRO A 322 -10.00 20.70 1.77
C PRO A 322 -10.89 19.78 2.59
N TRP A 323 -11.23 18.65 2.00
CA TRP A 323 -12.19 17.69 2.51
C TRP A 323 -11.46 16.47 3.12
N ALA A 324 -10.13 16.38 2.93
CA ALA A 324 -9.28 15.40 3.55
C ALA A 324 -8.93 15.87 4.96
N GLY A 325 -9.64 15.35 5.96
CA GLY A 325 -9.25 15.54 7.35
C GLY A 325 -7.86 14.97 7.66
N ASN A 326 -7.35 15.27 8.85
CA ASN A 326 -6.12 14.66 9.36
C ASN A 326 -6.36 13.23 9.92
N THR A 327 -7.36 12.50 9.44
CA THR A 327 -7.71 11.12 9.89
C THR A 327 -7.63 10.16 8.71
N LEU A 328 -7.15 8.94 8.91
CA LEU A 328 -7.15 7.87 7.89
C LEU A 328 -8.24 6.82 8.14
N PRO A 329 -8.75 6.15 7.10
CA PRO A 329 -8.62 6.52 5.69
C PRO A 329 -9.26 7.89 5.39
N ARG A 330 -8.80 8.56 4.33
CA ARG A 330 -9.45 9.77 3.81
C ARG A 330 -10.45 9.38 2.72
N PRO A 331 -11.66 9.97 2.65
CA PRO A 331 -12.64 9.68 1.60
C PRO A 331 -12.13 10.08 0.21
N PRO A 332 -12.91 9.92 -0.87
CA PRO A 332 -12.60 10.53 -2.18
C PRO A 332 -12.97 12.02 -2.26
N VAL A 333 -12.42 12.72 -3.26
CA VAL A 333 -12.79 14.12 -3.56
C VAL A 333 -14.30 14.17 -3.86
N PRO A 334 -15.08 15.04 -3.17
CA PRO A 334 -16.51 15.15 -3.43
C PRO A 334 -16.82 15.52 -4.88
N ASP A 335 -17.91 14.95 -5.41
CA ASP A 335 -18.36 15.16 -6.79
C ASP A 335 -18.64 16.63 -7.12
N PHE A 336 -18.96 17.46 -6.12
CA PHE A 336 -19.12 18.89 -6.30
C PHE A 336 -17.90 19.57 -6.94
N PHE A 337 -16.69 19.13 -6.59
CA PHE A 337 -15.44 19.69 -7.14
C PHE A 337 -15.05 19.06 -8.48
N THR A 338 -15.51 17.83 -8.74
CA THR A 338 -14.99 16.97 -9.81
C THR A 338 -16.00 16.70 -10.93
N ALA A 339 -17.24 17.18 -10.79
CA ALA A 339 -18.35 16.94 -11.73
C ALA A 339 -17.98 17.21 -13.19
N ARG A 340 -17.33 18.35 -13.49
CA ARG A 340 -16.92 18.70 -14.86
C ARG A 340 -15.83 17.77 -15.39
N LEU A 341 -14.90 17.34 -14.54
CA LEU A 341 -13.84 16.41 -14.92
C LEU A 341 -14.42 15.03 -15.25
N ARG A 342 -15.33 14.52 -14.42
CA ARG A 342 -16.05 13.26 -14.69
C ARG A 342 -16.90 13.31 -15.96
N GLN A 343 -17.47 14.47 -16.30
CA GLN A 343 -18.22 14.65 -17.54
C GLN A 343 -17.33 14.60 -18.79
N LYS A 344 -16.12 15.17 -18.71
CA LYS A 344 -15.17 15.22 -19.84
C LYS A 344 -14.34 13.94 -19.99
N VAL A 345 -14.00 13.30 -18.87
CA VAL A 345 -13.13 12.13 -18.80
C VAL A 345 -13.94 10.99 -18.21
N LYS A 346 -14.46 10.10 -19.08
CA LYS A 346 -15.35 9.00 -18.65
C LYS A 346 -14.69 8.04 -17.68
N ARG A 347 -13.38 7.81 -17.83
CA ARG A 347 -12.57 6.92 -16.99
C ARG A 347 -11.87 7.65 -15.83
N ALA A 348 -12.49 8.70 -15.29
CA ALA A 348 -11.98 9.39 -14.10
C ALA A 348 -12.54 8.78 -12.80
N ILE A 349 -11.65 8.17 -12.01
CA ILE A 349 -11.96 7.50 -10.74
C ILE A 349 -11.38 8.33 -9.61
N PHE A 350 -12.23 8.78 -8.69
CA PHE A 350 -11.80 9.43 -7.44
C PHE A 350 -12.00 8.43 -6.32
N THR A 351 -10.95 8.13 -5.57
CA THR A 351 -10.92 7.09 -4.53
C THR A 351 -10.36 7.64 -3.22
N SER A 352 -10.40 6.85 -2.16
CA SER A 352 -9.85 7.14 -0.84
C SER A 352 -8.32 7.23 -0.82
N ASN A 353 -7.76 7.62 0.33
CA ASN A 353 -6.35 7.46 0.65
C ASN A 353 -6.18 6.76 2.01
N PRO A 354 -5.56 5.56 2.06
CA PRO A 354 -5.02 4.79 0.94
C PRO A 354 -6.10 4.28 -0.03
N ALA A 355 -5.68 3.76 -1.17
CA ALA A 355 -6.51 3.02 -2.12
C ALA A 355 -5.78 1.77 -2.61
N ARG A 356 -6.54 0.79 -3.08
CA ARG A 356 -5.98 -0.42 -3.70
C ARG A 356 -6.42 -0.51 -5.15
N ILE A 357 -5.52 -0.96 -6.02
CA ILE A 357 -5.79 -1.17 -7.44
C ILE A 357 -5.45 -2.63 -7.70
N LYS A 358 -6.45 -3.39 -8.17
CA LYS A 358 -6.24 -4.75 -8.65
C LYS A 358 -6.13 -4.69 -10.17
N TYR A 359 -5.00 -5.15 -10.70
CA TYR A 359 -4.79 -5.27 -12.12
C TYR A 359 -4.39 -6.70 -12.46
N CYS A 360 -5.23 -7.42 -13.20
CA CYS A 360 -5.05 -8.84 -13.48
C CYS A 360 -4.74 -9.64 -12.19
N THR A 361 -3.50 -10.12 -12.04
CA THR A 361 -3.05 -10.90 -10.88
C THR A 361 -2.36 -10.06 -9.79
N GLN A 362 -2.11 -8.78 -10.07
CA GLN A 362 -1.34 -7.90 -9.19
C GLN A 362 -2.23 -7.05 -8.31
N GLU A 363 -1.80 -6.87 -7.06
CA GLU A 363 -2.36 -5.89 -6.15
C GLU A 363 -1.39 -4.74 -5.91
N ILE A 364 -1.86 -3.52 -6.18
CA ILE A 364 -1.12 -2.29 -6.04
C ILE A 364 -1.77 -1.47 -4.92
N VAL A 365 -1.00 -1.14 -3.87
CA VAL A 365 -1.46 -0.26 -2.80
C VAL A 365 -0.90 1.14 -3.03
N VAL A 366 -1.77 2.15 -3.05
CA VAL A 366 -1.38 3.56 -3.18
C VAL A 366 -1.66 4.28 -1.88
N PHE A 367 -0.63 4.89 -1.30
CA PHE A 367 -0.74 5.65 -0.07
C PHE A 367 -0.01 6.99 -0.18
N ARG A 368 -0.75 8.08 -0.03
CA ARG A 368 -0.22 9.45 -0.05
C ARG A 368 -0.10 10.02 1.35
N GLU A 369 1.09 10.03 1.92
CA GLU A 369 1.36 10.66 3.22
C GLU A 369 2.84 11.02 3.33
N ASP A 370 3.15 12.07 4.08
CA ASP A 370 4.55 12.45 4.37
C ASP A 370 5.06 11.58 5.54
N LEU A 371 5.19 10.28 5.28
CA LEU A 371 5.35 9.23 6.28
C LEU A 371 6.79 9.17 6.82
N LEU A 372 7.80 9.29 5.95
CA LEU A 372 9.20 9.18 6.34
C LEU A 372 9.56 10.18 7.44
N ASN A 373 9.19 11.45 7.23
CA ASN A 373 9.44 12.51 8.20
C ASN A 373 8.68 12.30 9.52
N ARG A 374 7.49 11.69 9.47
CA ARG A 374 6.72 11.38 10.68
C ARG A 374 7.33 10.20 11.44
N LEU A 375 7.70 9.12 10.76
CA LEU A 375 8.36 7.98 11.40
C LEU A 375 9.67 8.42 12.05
N ARG A 376 10.53 9.14 11.31
CA ARG A 376 11.81 9.64 11.82
C ARG A 376 11.68 10.45 13.11
N ARG A 377 10.65 11.30 13.22
CA ARG A 377 10.43 12.14 14.42
C ARG A 377 9.93 11.35 15.63
N ASN A 378 9.34 10.18 15.42
CA ASN A 378 8.73 9.36 16.47
C ASN A 378 9.50 8.06 16.72
N THR A 379 10.71 7.94 16.16
CA THR A 379 11.61 6.82 16.42
C THR A 379 12.11 6.91 17.87
N LEU A 380 11.85 5.87 18.66
CA LEU A 380 12.28 5.77 20.06
C LEU A 380 13.72 5.24 20.18
N ILE A 381 14.12 4.34 19.29
CA ILE A 381 15.45 3.72 19.28
C ILE A 381 16.27 4.30 18.13
N GLN A 382 17.29 5.09 18.47
CA GLN A 382 18.22 5.63 17.47
C GLN A 382 19.18 4.54 17.01
N GLY A 383 19.45 4.49 15.70
CA GLY A 383 20.44 3.56 15.15
C GLY A 383 21.86 3.95 15.58
N ASP A 384 22.73 2.94 15.72
CA ASP A 384 24.10 3.09 16.22
C ASP A 384 25.01 3.96 15.33
N ASN A 385 24.66 4.16 14.05
CA ASN A 385 25.50 4.82 13.06
C ASN A 385 24.91 6.13 12.50
N PRO A 386 25.54 7.29 12.73
CA PRO A 386 25.13 8.56 12.13
C PRO A 386 25.29 8.64 10.59
N GLN A 387 25.94 7.64 9.97
CA GLN A 387 26.06 7.54 8.51
C GLN A 387 24.81 6.91 7.86
N ASP A 388 24.04 6.12 8.60
CA ASP A 388 22.79 5.49 8.14
C ASP A 388 21.65 6.51 7.97
N ASP A 389 21.84 7.73 8.47
CA ASP A 389 20.91 8.86 8.36
C ASP A 389 20.76 9.44 6.95
N ARG A 390 21.62 9.05 5.98
CA ARG A 390 21.59 9.61 4.62
C ARG A 390 20.60 8.93 3.68
N ASP A 391 20.37 7.63 3.84
CA ASP A 391 19.40 6.87 3.02
C ASP A 391 18.41 6.11 3.92
N LEU A 392 17.35 6.81 4.29
CA LEU A 392 16.28 6.26 5.12
C LEU A 392 15.24 5.46 4.31
N THR A 393 15.47 5.25 3.00
CA THR A 393 14.56 4.51 2.12
C THR A 393 14.43 3.05 2.56
N LYS A 394 15.56 2.40 2.83
CA LYS A 394 15.58 0.99 3.27
C LYS A 394 14.92 0.80 4.65
N PRO A 395 15.29 1.58 5.70
CA PRO A 395 14.58 1.55 6.98
C PRO A 395 13.07 1.78 6.84
N LEU A 396 12.64 2.74 6.00
CA LEU A 396 11.23 3.05 5.76
C LEU A 396 10.47 1.84 5.21
N ILE A 397 10.97 1.25 4.12
CA ILE A 397 10.32 0.11 3.45
C ILE A 397 10.24 -1.08 4.41
N ARG A 398 11.34 -1.43 5.08
CA ARG A 398 11.36 -2.53 6.06
C ARG A 398 10.33 -2.30 7.16
N THR A 399 10.31 -1.10 7.74
CA THR A 399 9.34 -0.76 8.80
C THR A 399 7.90 -0.96 8.34
N ILE A 400 7.53 -0.46 7.16
CA ILE A 400 6.13 -0.53 6.69
C ILE A 400 5.73 -1.97 6.34
N VAL A 401 6.60 -2.69 5.63
CA VAL A 401 6.33 -4.06 5.18
C VAL A 401 6.33 -5.03 6.35
N ASP A 402 7.31 -4.92 7.25
CA ASP A 402 7.45 -5.80 8.41
C ASP A 402 6.37 -5.51 9.45
N GLN A 403 5.93 -4.26 9.61
CA GLN A 403 4.75 -3.96 10.46
C GLN A 403 3.42 -4.41 9.83
N ALA A 404 3.42 -4.85 8.55
CA ALA A 404 2.21 -5.16 7.78
C ALA A 404 1.13 -4.08 7.90
N HIS A 405 1.52 -2.81 7.98
CA HIS A 405 0.62 -1.69 8.20
C HIS A 405 1.19 -0.41 7.60
N LEU A 406 0.38 0.34 6.84
CA LEU A 406 0.80 1.56 6.15
C LEU A 406 1.20 2.69 7.11
N CYS A 407 0.65 2.71 8.31
CA CYS A 407 0.94 3.74 9.30
C CYS A 407 1.19 3.12 10.69
N PRO A 408 2.39 2.59 10.95
CA PRO A 408 2.78 2.06 12.25
C PRO A 408 3.17 3.23 13.17
N LEU A 409 2.20 4.09 13.47
CA LEU A 409 2.37 5.23 14.37
C LEU A 409 1.23 5.25 15.39
N PRO A 410 1.44 5.89 16.56
CA PRO A 410 0.39 6.08 17.56
C PRO A 410 -0.77 6.92 17.01
N LEU A 411 -1.99 6.63 17.49
CA LEU A 411 -3.19 7.37 17.13
C LEU A 411 -3.13 8.86 17.50
N SER A 412 -2.31 9.23 18.50
CA SER A 412 -2.05 10.62 18.90
C SER A 412 -1.29 11.41 17.84
N ILE A 413 -0.42 10.74 17.06
CA ILE A 413 0.37 11.33 15.98
C ILE A 413 -0.35 11.24 14.65
N ARG A 414 -0.94 10.08 14.36
CA ARG A 414 -1.74 9.85 13.16
C ARG A 414 -3.09 9.24 13.52
N PRO A 415 -4.16 10.06 13.62
CA PRO A 415 -5.50 9.57 13.86
C PRO A 415 -5.97 8.62 12.75
N ILE A 416 -6.57 7.50 13.15
CA ILE A 416 -7.17 6.49 12.27
C ILE A 416 -8.59 6.23 12.78
N TYR A 417 -9.57 6.10 11.88
CA TYR A 417 -10.91 5.64 12.23
C TYR A 417 -10.81 4.19 12.68
N CYS A 418 -11.11 3.92 13.96
CA CYS A 418 -10.81 2.63 14.58
C CYS A 418 -11.44 1.44 13.83
N ALA A 419 -12.69 1.58 13.39
CA ALA A 419 -13.39 0.53 12.64
C ALA A 419 -12.87 0.30 11.20
N TYR A 420 -11.99 1.16 10.70
CA TYR A 420 -11.40 1.10 9.36
C TYR A 420 -9.89 0.86 9.37
N ASP A 421 -9.31 0.46 10.51
CA ASP A 421 -7.88 0.12 10.61
C ASP A 421 -7.49 -1.00 9.64
N HIS A 422 -8.41 -1.94 9.37
CA HIS A 422 -8.16 -3.05 8.45
C HIS A 422 -7.82 -2.60 7.03
N ALA A 423 -8.32 -1.44 6.60
CA ALA A 423 -8.05 -0.90 5.27
C ALA A 423 -6.59 -0.44 5.09
N LEU A 424 -5.89 -0.13 6.20
CA LEU A 424 -4.48 0.28 6.19
C LEU A 424 -3.50 -0.88 6.31
N ARG A 425 -3.97 -2.12 6.51
CA ARG A 425 -3.12 -3.31 6.65
C ARG A 425 -2.42 -3.62 5.32
N LEU A 426 -1.20 -4.10 5.38
CA LEU A 426 -0.45 -4.67 4.25
C LEU A 426 -0.40 -6.19 4.36
N TYR A 427 -1.57 -6.79 4.55
CA TYR A 427 -1.75 -8.23 4.61
C TYR A 427 -2.95 -8.63 3.76
N PRO A 428 -2.78 -9.54 2.78
CA PRO A 428 -1.50 -10.12 2.35
C PRO A 428 -0.58 -9.06 1.70
N MET A 429 0.74 -9.21 1.78
CA MET A 429 1.72 -8.23 1.26
C MET A 429 1.50 -7.91 -0.23
N PRO A 430 1.31 -6.65 -0.66
CA PRO A 430 0.99 -6.33 -2.05
C PRO A 430 2.13 -6.67 -3.03
N ASP A 431 1.81 -6.79 -4.32
CA ASP A 431 2.83 -6.92 -5.37
C ASP A 431 3.57 -5.60 -5.57
N VAL A 432 2.84 -4.47 -5.46
CA VAL A 432 3.41 -3.12 -5.59
C VAL A 432 2.90 -2.23 -4.46
N LEU A 433 3.82 -1.51 -3.82
CA LEU A 433 3.53 -0.53 -2.78
C LEU A 433 3.99 0.85 -3.24
N ILE A 434 3.04 1.73 -3.53
CA ILE A 434 3.29 3.12 -3.91
C ILE A 434 3.15 4.00 -2.67
N LEU A 435 4.28 4.42 -2.12
CA LEU A 435 4.39 5.37 -1.02
C LEU A 435 4.66 6.76 -1.61
N ALA A 436 3.59 7.48 -1.91
CA ALA A 436 3.68 8.86 -2.37
C ALA A 436 4.07 9.77 -1.20
N ASP A 437 5.36 9.99 -1.04
CA ASP A 437 5.96 10.85 -0.03
C ASP A 437 6.71 12.01 -0.71
N ARG A 438 7.09 13.03 0.06
CA ARG A 438 7.90 14.16 -0.41
C ARG A 438 9.40 13.87 -0.44
N CYS A 439 9.83 12.69 -0.01
CA CYS A 439 11.22 12.29 -0.12
C CYS A 439 11.60 12.03 -1.59
N ASP A 440 12.90 11.81 -1.81
CA ASP A 440 13.43 11.56 -3.14
C ASP A 440 12.80 10.33 -3.79
N ASN A 441 12.68 10.38 -5.11
CA ASN A 441 12.14 9.28 -5.91
C ASN A 441 13.02 8.03 -5.72
N TYR A 442 12.38 6.90 -5.45
CA TYR A 442 13.04 5.61 -5.34
C TYR A 442 12.17 4.49 -5.89
N SER A 443 12.84 3.39 -6.25
CA SER A 443 12.24 2.12 -6.64
C SER A 443 13.10 1.00 -6.06
N THR A 444 12.51 0.10 -5.29
CA THR A 444 13.24 -1.01 -4.64
C THR A 444 12.33 -2.20 -4.40
N ASN A 445 12.86 -3.40 -4.64
CA ASN A 445 12.18 -4.65 -4.31
C ASN A 445 12.55 -5.11 -2.90
N TYR A 446 11.56 -5.48 -2.11
CA TYR A 446 11.74 -6.07 -0.78
C TYR A 446 10.79 -7.25 -0.58
N GLU A 447 11.33 -8.45 -0.38
CA GLU A 447 10.57 -9.69 -0.09
C GLU A 447 9.44 -10.01 -1.10
N GLY A 448 9.65 -9.60 -2.35
CA GLY A 448 8.71 -9.79 -3.46
C GLY A 448 7.71 -8.64 -3.68
N CYS A 449 7.72 -7.61 -2.83
CA CYS A 449 6.95 -6.37 -3.01
C CYS A 449 7.81 -5.28 -3.68
N HIS A 450 7.33 -4.74 -4.80
CA HIS A 450 7.96 -3.63 -5.50
C HIS A 450 7.53 -2.29 -4.88
N CYS A 451 8.42 -1.64 -4.14
CA CYS A 451 8.14 -0.41 -3.43
C CYS A 451 8.59 0.80 -4.25
N ILE A 452 7.67 1.74 -4.49
CA ILE A 452 7.88 2.92 -5.32
C ILE A 452 7.55 4.18 -4.51
N ASN A 453 8.39 5.20 -4.61
CA ASN A 453 8.00 6.57 -4.34
C ASN A 453 8.20 7.42 -5.61
N PRO A 454 7.13 8.00 -6.19
CA PRO A 454 7.27 8.89 -7.34
C PRO A 454 8.01 10.19 -7.00
N GLY A 455 8.11 10.57 -5.72
CA GLY A 455 8.61 11.89 -5.31
C GLY A 455 7.58 12.99 -5.55
N SER A 456 7.88 14.19 -5.06
CA SER A 456 6.98 15.33 -5.21
C SER A 456 7.22 15.99 -6.57
N PHE A 457 6.29 15.85 -7.51
CA PHE A 457 6.41 16.36 -8.88
C PHE A 457 6.95 17.80 -8.95
N PRO A 458 6.42 18.80 -8.22
CA PRO A 458 6.93 20.16 -8.25
C PRO A 458 8.31 20.35 -7.60
N ASN A 459 8.67 19.54 -6.60
CA ASN A 459 9.89 19.71 -5.79
C ASN A 459 11.04 18.80 -6.23
N SER A 460 10.79 17.84 -7.12
CA SER A 460 11.75 16.82 -7.54
C SER A 460 12.01 16.91 -9.05
N ASP A 461 12.26 18.13 -9.56
CA ASP A 461 12.59 18.40 -10.97
C ASP A 461 11.53 17.89 -11.98
N LEU A 462 10.24 17.96 -11.62
CA LEU A 462 9.14 17.48 -12.47
C LEU A 462 9.31 16.00 -12.85
N ASN A 463 9.79 15.19 -11.89
CA ASN A 463 9.93 13.75 -12.04
C ASN A 463 8.63 13.00 -11.72
N TRP A 464 8.49 11.82 -12.31
CA TRP A 464 7.42 10.87 -12.01
C TRP A 464 7.94 9.46 -12.20
N THR A 465 7.12 8.46 -11.87
CA THR A 465 7.47 7.05 -12.08
C THR A 465 6.49 6.40 -13.04
N THR A 466 7.00 5.61 -13.99
CA THR A 466 6.17 4.73 -14.83
C THR A 466 6.38 3.30 -14.38
N TYR A 467 5.30 2.59 -14.07
CA TYR A 467 5.32 1.18 -13.72
C TYR A 467 4.82 0.32 -14.89
N TYR A 468 5.49 -0.80 -15.15
CA TYR A 468 5.15 -1.72 -16.23
C TYR A 468 4.74 -3.07 -15.64
N PRO A 469 3.43 -3.39 -15.59
CA PRO A 469 2.94 -4.62 -14.97
C PRO A 469 3.53 -5.90 -15.56
N ALA A 470 3.75 -5.95 -16.89
CA ALA A 470 4.25 -7.15 -17.57
C ALA A 470 5.63 -7.62 -17.06
N ILE A 471 6.52 -6.66 -16.75
CA ILE A 471 7.88 -6.93 -16.24
C ILE A 471 7.98 -6.76 -14.72
N ARG A 472 6.95 -6.20 -14.08
CA ARG A 472 6.89 -5.85 -12.65
C ARG A 472 8.05 -4.96 -12.21
N ASP A 473 8.37 -3.96 -13.04
CA ASP A 473 9.45 -3.00 -12.78
C ASP A 473 8.97 -1.56 -13.05
N SER A 474 9.72 -0.59 -12.54
CA SER A 474 9.43 0.82 -12.71
C SER A 474 10.62 1.64 -13.17
N GLU A 475 10.31 2.67 -13.95
CA GLU A 475 11.27 3.61 -14.50
C GLU A 475 10.99 5.01 -13.98
N ARG A 476 12.06 5.69 -13.54
CA ARG A 476 12.01 7.11 -13.22
C ARG A 476 12.01 7.91 -14.51
N CYS A 477 11.01 8.78 -14.66
CA CYS A 477 10.88 9.71 -15.77
C CYS A 477 11.03 11.14 -15.26
N ALA A 478 11.48 12.05 -16.12
CA ALA A 478 11.56 13.48 -15.83
C ALA A 478 11.35 14.29 -17.10
N LEU A 479 10.80 15.49 -16.97
CA LEU A 479 10.72 16.41 -18.09
C LEU A 479 12.12 16.96 -18.38
N PRO A 480 12.49 17.17 -19.65
CA PRO A 480 13.76 17.82 -19.98
C PRO A 480 13.83 19.18 -19.29
N SER A 481 14.93 19.45 -18.59
CA SER A 481 15.21 20.77 -18.03
C SER A 481 15.32 21.78 -19.18
N THR A 482 14.33 22.65 -19.32
CA THR A 482 14.31 23.78 -20.27
C THR A 482 15.26 24.89 -19.89
#